data_AF-A0A7K2X7F5-F1
#
_entry.id   AF-A0A7K2X7F5-F1
#
_cell.length_a   1.000
_cell.length_b   1.000
_cell.length_c   1.000
_cell.angle_alpha   90.00
_cell.angle_beta   90.00
_cell.angle_gamma   90.00
#
_symmetry.space_group_name_H-M   'P 1'
#
loop_
_entity.id
_entity.type
_entity.pdbx_description
1 polymer ?
#
loop_
_entity_poly.entity_id
_entity_poly.type
_entity_poly.pdbx_seq_one_letter_code
_entity_poly.pdbx_strand_id
1 'polypeptide(L)'
;PGDRLAGFARSVVAQLAALHSPSDLEIVLVSADRNRPLEERRRAWGWLGWLPHVRPAHGQDCRLLLAYDRDQAHARTSELTRRLDDGPLGPGWPSADRASVAEAAARHEGPRTV
;
A
#
# COMPACT_ATOMS: atom_id res chain seq x y z
N PRO A 1 -1.87 -20.21 14.25
CA PRO A 1 -0.73 -19.32 13.91
C PRO A 1 -1.14 -18.08 13.08
N GLY A 2 -1.93 -18.27 12.01
CA GLY A 2 -2.33 -17.18 11.10
C GLY A 2 -3.13 -16.03 11.74
N ASP A 3 -4.02 -16.32 12.68
CA ASP A 3 -4.86 -15.28 13.30
C ASP A 3 -4.06 -14.28 14.14
N ARG A 4 -3.00 -14.75 14.82
CA ARG A 4 -2.11 -13.86 15.59
C ARG A 4 -1.36 -12.90 14.67
N LEU A 5 -0.92 -13.38 13.51
CA LEU A 5 -0.24 -12.55 12.51
C LEU A 5 -1.19 -11.50 11.91
N ALA A 6 -2.43 -11.88 11.60
CA ALA A 6 -3.44 -10.95 11.09
C ALA A 6 -3.80 -9.87 12.12
N GLY A 7 -3.94 -10.24 13.39
CA GLY A 7 -4.16 -9.28 14.48
C GLY A 7 -2.98 -8.30 14.64
N PHE A 8 -1.75 -8.81 14.58
CA PHE A 8 -0.55 -7.97 14.64
C PHE A 8 -0.44 -7.01 13.44
N ALA A 9 -0.65 -7.51 12.22
CA ALA A 9 -0.63 -6.67 11.01
C ALA A 9 -1.64 -5.52 11.09
N ARG A 10 -2.87 -5.79 11.56
CA ARG A 10 -3.87 -4.73 11.78
C ARG A 10 -3.42 -3.71 12.83
N SER A 11 -2.80 -4.16 13.93
CA SER A 11 -2.28 -3.26 14.96
C SER A 11 -1.19 -2.34 14.40
N VAL A 12 -0.26 -2.87 13.62
CA VAL A 12 0.79 -2.07 12.96
C VAL A 12 0.18 -1.05 12.01
N VAL A 13 -0.75 -1.47 11.15
CA VAL A 13 -1.42 -0.56 10.20
C VAL A 13 -2.20 0.54 10.94
N ALA A 14 -2.90 0.20 12.03
CA ALA A 14 -3.61 1.18 12.85
C ALA A 14 -2.66 2.18 13.51
N GLN A 15 -1.51 1.72 14.03
CA GLN A 15 -0.49 2.59 14.61
C GLN A 15 0.10 3.53 13.56
N LEU A 16 0.45 3.02 12.37
CA LEU A 16 0.95 3.86 11.27
C LEU A 16 -0.06 4.95 10.89
N ALA A 17 -1.33 4.58 10.73
CA ALA A 17 -2.39 5.54 10.42
C ALA A 17 -2.65 6.57 11.54
N ALA A 18 -2.45 6.19 12.81
CA ALA A 18 -2.61 7.09 13.94
C ALA A 18 -1.42 8.05 14.12
N LEU A 19 -0.22 7.65 13.70
CA LEU A 19 1.02 8.39 13.92
C LEU A 19 1.46 9.24 12.72
N HIS A 20 0.86 9.05 11.54
CA HIS A 20 1.24 9.77 10.32
C HIS A 20 0.03 10.46 9.69
N SER A 21 0.24 11.70 9.23
CA SER A 21 -0.77 12.44 8.46
C SER A 21 -1.10 11.69 7.16
N PRO A 22 -2.36 11.73 6.67
CA PRO A 22 -2.71 11.22 5.35
C PRO A 22 -1.99 11.92 4.19
N SER A 23 -1.40 13.10 4.43
CA SER A 23 -0.51 13.77 3.48
C SER A 23 0.86 13.10 3.33
N ASP A 24 1.29 12.37 4.36
CA ASP A 24 2.64 11.83 4.49
C ASP A 24 2.66 10.30 4.34
N LEU A 25 1.52 9.65 4.57
CA LEU A 25 1.34 8.21 4.45
C LEU A 25 0.11 7.86 3.61
N GLU A 26 0.31 7.10 2.53
CA GLU A 26 -0.75 6.46 1.77
C GLU A 26 -0.79 4.96 2.09
N ILE A 27 -1.99 4.40 2.29
CA ILE A 27 -2.18 2.96 2.55
C ILE A 27 -2.89 2.35 1.35
N VAL A 28 -2.24 1.37 0.70
CA VAL A 28 -2.83 0.58 -0.39
C VAL A 28 -3.01 -0.86 0.09
N LEU A 29 -4.25 -1.36 0.09
CA LEU A 29 -4.55 -2.74 0.44
C LEU A 29 -4.70 -3.59 -0.83
N VAL A 30 -3.93 -4.69 -0.91
CA VAL A 30 -4.16 -5.76 -1.88
C VAL A 30 -4.49 -7.05 -1.14
N SER A 31 -5.77 -7.41 -1.13
CA SER A 31 -6.30 -8.62 -0.51
C SER A 31 -7.19 -9.37 -1.52
N ALA A 32 -6.56 -9.93 -2.54
CA ALA A 32 -7.25 -10.62 -3.65
C ALA A 32 -6.99 -12.13 -3.70
N ASP A 33 -6.64 -12.74 -2.56
CA ASP A 33 -6.46 -14.20 -2.45
C ASP A 33 -7.78 -14.92 -2.78
N ARG A 34 -7.77 -15.73 -3.85
CA ARG A 34 -8.94 -16.47 -4.34
C ARG A 34 -9.38 -17.60 -3.41
N ASN A 35 -8.49 -18.04 -2.52
CA ASN A 35 -8.80 -19.10 -1.55
C ASN A 35 -9.58 -18.56 -0.34
N ARG A 36 -9.72 -17.24 -0.21
CA ARG A 36 -10.51 -16.58 0.85
C ARG A 36 -11.75 -15.92 0.26
N PRO A 37 -12.95 -16.19 0.81
CA PRO A 37 -14.17 -15.50 0.41
C PRO A 37 -14.06 -13.98 0.58
N LEU A 38 -14.83 -13.22 -0.20
CA LEU A 38 -14.86 -11.76 -0.11
C LEU A 38 -15.25 -11.28 1.29
N GLU A 39 -16.20 -11.95 1.92
CA GLU A 39 -16.73 -11.63 3.25
C GLU A 39 -15.65 -11.71 4.31
N GLU A 40 -14.78 -12.73 4.24
CA GLU A 40 -13.66 -12.91 5.17
C GLU A 40 -12.64 -11.78 5.00
N ARG A 41 -12.29 -11.45 3.74
CA ARG A 41 -11.35 -10.38 3.41
C ARG A 41 -11.86 -9.02 3.86
N ARG A 42 -13.16 -8.75 3.69
CA ARG A 42 -13.84 -7.54 4.18
C ARG A 42 -13.96 -7.51 5.70
N ARG A 43 -14.23 -8.64 6.37
CA ARG A 43 -14.19 -8.69 7.85
C ARG A 43 -12.81 -8.34 8.38
N ALA A 44 -11.76 -8.80 7.73
CA ALA A 44 -10.39 -8.53 8.16
C ALA A 44 -9.97 -7.07 7.94
N TRP A 45 -10.33 -6.46 6.80
CA TRP A 45 -9.73 -5.19 6.37
C TRP A 45 -10.72 -4.07 6.06
N GLY A 46 -12.02 -4.33 6.10
CA GLY A 46 -13.05 -3.36 5.70
C GLY A 46 -13.05 -2.08 6.54
N TRP A 47 -12.52 -2.14 7.76
CA TRP A 47 -12.32 -0.97 8.61
C TRP A 47 -11.39 0.08 7.99
N LEU A 48 -10.47 -0.31 7.09
CA LEU A 48 -9.61 0.63 6.37
C LEU A 48 -10.40 1.60 5.50
N GLY A 49 -11.60 1.23 5.05
CA GLY A 49 -12.46 2.10 4.22
C GLY A 49 -12.91 3.40 4.92
N TRP A 50 -12.74 3.48 6.24
CA TRP A 50 -13.02 4.69 7.03
C TRP A 50 -11.82 5.62 7.17
N LEU A 51 -10.61 5.15 6.86
CA LEU A 51 -9.40 5.95 7.01
C LEU A 51 -9.24 6.94 5.85
N PRO A 52 -8.75 8.16 6.11
CA PRO A 52 -8.37 9.10 5.06
C PRO A 52 -7.15 8.61 4.25
N HIS A 53 -6.26 7.78 4.82
CA HIS A 53 -5.03 7.27 4.18
C HIS A 53 -5.27 6.36 2.96
N VAL A 54 -6.49 5.84 2.78
CA VAL A 54 -6.86 5.02 1.63
C VAL A 54 -7.58 5.83 0.54
N ARG A 55 -7.67 7.15 0.70
CA ARG A 55 -8.23 8.03 -0.33
C ARG A 55 -7.16 8.33 -1.39
N PRO A 56 -7.50 8.26 -2.68
CA PRO A 56 -6.54 8.57 -3.74
C PRO A 56 -6.14 10.05 -3.70
N ALA A 57 -4.83 10.32 -3.74
CA ALA A 57 -4.25 11.67 -3.74
C ALA A 57 -3.34 11.95 -4.94
N HIS A 58 -3.12 10.96 -5.81
CA HIS A 58 -2.11 10.92 -6.86
C HIS A 58 -2.71 10.62 -8.25
N GLY A 59 -3.97 11.00 -8.47
CA GLY A 59 -4.68 10.82 -9.74
C GLY A 59 -5.12 9.37 -10.03
N GLN A 60 -5.24 8.52 -9.00
CA GLN A 60 -5.75 7.16 -9.17
C GLN A 60 -7.24 7.18 -9.54
N ASP A 61 -7.64 6.36 -10.53
CA ASP A 61 -9.04 6.23 -10.96
C ASP A 61 -9.80 5.22 -10.09
N CYS A 62 -9.94 5.53 -8.80
CA CYS A 62 -10.73 4.73 -7.88
C CYS A 62 -11.30 5.61 -6.74
N ARG A 63 -12.25 5.08 -5.95
CA ARG A 63 -12.78 5.80 -4.76
C ARG A 63 -11.97 5.53 -3.49
N LEU A 64 -11.30 4.37 -3.45
CA LEU A 64 -10.51 3.87 -2.34
C LEU A 64 -9.34 3.04 -2.88
N LEU A 65 -8.19 3.09 -2.21
CA LEU A 65 -7.00 2.31 -2.50
C LEU A 65 -7.07 0.90 -1.90
N LEU A 66 -8.20 0.23 -2.14
CA LEU A 66 -8.48 -1.11 -1.66
C LEU A 66 -8.72 -2.04 -2.85
N ALA A 67 -8.12 -3.22 -2.81
CA ALA A 67 -8.34 -4.28 -3.77
C ALA A 67 -8.76 -5.58 -3.07
N TYR A 68 -10.00 -6.01 -3.30
CA TYR A 68 -10.55 -7.28 -2.82
C TYR A 68 -10.79 -8.29 -3.94
N ASP A 69 -10.71 -7.86 -5.20
CA ASP A 69 -10.78 -8.71 -6.38
C ASP A 69 -9.52 -8.55 -7.25
N ARG A 70 -9.44 -9.37 -8.30
CA ARG A 70 -8.28 -9.45 -9.18
C ARG A 70 -8.09 -8.20 -10.04
N ASP A 71 -9.17 -7.61 -10.51
CA ASP A 71 -9.11 -6.45 -11.39
C ASP A 71 -8.64 -5.22 -10.60
N GLN A 72 -9.19 -5.04 -9.39
CA GLN A 72 -8.72 -4.04 -8.45
C GLN A 72 -7.26 -4.27 -8.08
N ALA A 73 -6.86 -5.53 -7.80
CA ALA A 73 -5.49 -5.84 -7.44
C ALA A 73 -4.52 -5.48 -8.59
N HIS A 74 -4.87 -5.86 -9.81
CA HIS A 74 -4.10 -5.52 -11.00
C HIS A 74 -3.96 -3.99 -11.14
N ALA A 75 -5.06 -3.24 -11.05
CA ALA A 75 -5.04 -1.78 -11.12
C ALA A 75 -4.15 -1.16 -10.03
N ARG A 76 -4.28 -1.59 -8.76
CA ARG A 76 -3.44 -1.09 -7.66
C ARG A 76 -1.96 -1.42 -7.89
N THR A 77 -1.64 -2.63 -8.33
CA THR A 77 -0.26 -3.03 -8.59
C THR A 77 0.34 -2.28 -9.78
N SER A 78 -0.40 -2.08 -10.87
CA SER A 78 0.10 -1.35 -12.04
C SER A 78 0.40 0.12 -11.71
N GLU A 79 -0.43 0.76 -10.88
CA GLU A 79 -0.15 2.11 -10.42
C GLU A 79 1.07 2.19 -9.50
N LEU A 80 1.24 1.24 -8.59
CA LEU A 80 2.42 1.17 -7.73
C LEU A 80 3.70 0.95 -8.56
N THR A 81 3.67 0.03 -9.53
CA THR A 81 4.79 -0.19 -10.45
C THR A 81 5.13 1.09 -11.21
N ARG A 82 4.14 1.79 -11.77
CA ARG A 82 4.38 3.06 -12.48
C ARG A 82 5.06 4.10 -11.58
N ARG A 83 4.63 4.23 -10.31
CA ARG A 83 5.30 5.17 -9.39
C ARG A 83 6.73 4.78 -9.05
N LEU A 84 7.03 3.49 -8.98
CA LEU A 84 8.39 3.00 -8.77
C LEU A 84 9.26 3.25 -10.01
N ASP A 85 8.70 3.06 -11.21
CA ASP A 85 9.36 3.36 -12.48
C ASP A 85 9.65 4.87 -12.61
N ASP A 86 8.73 5.73 -12.18
CA ASP A 86 8.87 7.19 -12.14
C ASP A 86 9.78 7.66 -10.97
N GLY A 87 10.14 6.75 -10.05
CA GLY A 87 10.85 7.04 -8.82
C GLY A 87 12.38 7.14 -8.96
N PRO A 88 13.11 7.40 -7.86
CA PRO A 88 14.56 7.63 -7.87
C PRO A 88 15.40 6.42 -8.29
N LEU A 89 14.83 5.21 -8.27
CA LEU A 89 15.48 3.99 -8.77
C LEU A 89 15.20 3.74 -10.27
N GLY A 90 14.24 4.47 -10.85
CA GLY A 90 13.80 4.28 -12.23
C GLY A 90 13.21 2.89 -12.52
N PRO A 91 13.00 2.53 -13.79
CA PRO A 91 12.48 1.23 -14.21
C PRO A 91 13.35 0.02 -13.81
N GLY A 92 14.58 0.25 -13.37
CA GLY A 92 15.50 -0.77 -12.86
C GLY A 92 15.26 -1.19 -11.40
N TRP A 93 14.30 -0.55 -10.71
CA TRP A 93 13.97 -0.82 -9.30
C TRP A 93 13.73 -2.32 -8.97
N PRO A 94 13.17 -3.19 -9.85
CA PRO A 94 12.95 -4.60 -9.48
C PRO A 94 14.25 -5.36 -9.24
N SER A 95 15.35 -4.90 -9.84
CA SER A 95 16.69 -5.49 -9.72
C SER A 95 17.63 -4.69 -8.83
N ALA A 96 17.18 -3.59 -8.23
CA ALA A 96 18.02 -2.75 -7.38
C ALA A 96 18.49 -3.53 -6.15
N ASP A 97 19.79 -3.47 -5.88
CA ASP A 97 20.34 -4.06 -4.66
C ASP A 97 19.97 -3.24 -3.42
N ARG A 98 20.16 -3.82 -2.24
CA ARG A 98 19.79 -3.19 -0.96
C ARG A 98 20.52 -1.88 -0.68
N ALA A 99 21.77 -1.73 -1.12
CA ALA A 99 22.53 -0.50 -0.92
C ALA A 99 21.96 0.62 -1.80
N SER A 100 21.64 0.32 -3.05
CA SER A 100 20.98 1.25 -3.98
C SER A 100 19.61 1.73 -3.42
N VAL A 101 18.80 0.83 -2.87
CA VAL A 101 17.53 1.18 -2.22
C VAL A 101 17.74 2.07 -0.98
N ALA A 102 18.72 1.72 -0.12
CA ALA A 102 19.02 2.49 1.08
C ALA A 102 19.55 3.89 0.75
N GLU A 103 20.38 4.02 -0.28
CA GLU A 103 20.89 5.30 -0.75
C GLU A 103 19.77 6.19 -1.32
N ALA A 104 18.87 5.60 -2.13
CA ALA A 104 17.69 6.32 -2.62
C ALA A 104 16.78 6.79 -1.47
N ALA A 105 16.59 5.97 -0.44
CA ALA A 105 15.83 6.34 0.75
C ALA A 105 16.54 7.43 1.58
N ALA A 106 17.87 7.40 1.70
CA ALA A 106 18.64 8.41 2.43
C ALA A 106 18.65 9.77 1.72
N ARG A 107 18.58 9.78 0.39
CA ARG A 107 18.46 11.00 -0.44
C ARG A 107 17.04 11.57 -0.46
N HIS A 108 16.08 10.91 0.17
CA HIS A 108 14.68 11.32 0.17
C HIS A 108 14.43 12.44 1.19
N GLU A 109 14.26 13.68 0.69
CA GLU A 109 14.03 14.87 1.54
C GLU A 109 12.55 15.33 1.54
N GLY A 110 11.70 14.72 0.72
CA GLY A 110 10.30 15.10 0.58
C GLY A 110 9.37 14.49 1.64
N PRO A 111 8.15 15.00 1.83
CA PRO A 111 7.19 14.44 2.78
C PRO A 111 6.62 13.08 2.35
N ARG A 112 6.83 12.64 1.10
CA ARG A 112 6.29 11.40 0.52
C ARG A 112 7.33 10.63 -0.27
N THR A 113 7.45 9.33 -0.05
CA THR A 113 8.24 8.46 -0.94
C THR A 113 7.45 8.20 -2.21
N VAL A 114 8.04 8.56 -3.36
CA VAL A 114 7.51 8.62 -4.75
C VAL A 114 6.45 9.70 -5.03
#